data_AF-A0A954RKL2-F1
#
_entry.id   AF-A0A954RKL2-F1
#
_cell.length_a   1.000
_cell.length_b   1.000
_cell.length_c   1.000
_cell.angle_alpha   90.00
_cell.angle_beta   90.00
_cell.angle_gamma   90.00
#
_symmetry.space_group_name_H-M   'P 1'
#
loop_
_entity.id
_entity.type
_entity.pdbx_description
1 polymer ?
#
loop_
_entity_poly.entity_id
_entity_poly.type
_entity_poly.pdbx_seq_one_letter_code
_entity_poly.pdbx_strand_id
1 'polypeptide(L)'
;MSETLIPPSFLFRLAVPCRHYSGTWAPTGVELDERYIMTSFHAELNQGPRFAELRLGWNAKGIYVNLRTTGKQQTPWCRDTRIDDSDGLTLLLDTRNVPDIHRAGRFCHRYVFLPQGAGRLLNDPV
;
A
#
# COMPACT_ATOMS: atom_id res chain seq x y z
N MET A 1 30.38 2.33 -9.36
CA MET A 1 29.07 2.03 -9.97
C MET A 1 28.34 3.36 -10.07
N SER A 2 27.89 3.78 -11.25
CA SER A 2 27.19 5.06 -11.39
C SER A 2 25.85 4.96 -10.65
N GLU A 3 25.64 5.87 -9.71
CA GLU A 3 24.37 5.98 -9.01
C GLU A 3 23.26 6.25 -10.03
N THR A 4 22.24 5.40 -10.04
CA THR A 4 21.14 5.52 -11.00
C THR A 4 20.22 6.65 -10.56
N LEU A 5 20.29 7.79 -11.27
CA LEU A 5 19.54 9.00 -10.93
C LEU A 5 18.01 8.83 -11.04
N ILE A 6 17.56 8.02 -12.01
CA ILE A 6 16.13 7.77 -12.28
C ILE A 6 15.86 6.28 -12.09
N PRO A 7 14.98 5.87 -11.15
CA PRO A 7 14.64 4.47 -10.96
C PRO A 7 14.10 3.86 -12.27
N PRO A 8 14.55 2.67 -12.71
CA PRO A 8 14.11 2.06 -13.97
C PRO A 8 12.59 1.95 -14.13
N SER A 9 11.87 1.74 -13.02
CA SER A 9 10.39 1.73 -13.00
C SER A 9 9.73 3.00 -13.54
N PHE A 10 10.40 4.17 -13.52
CA PHE A 10 9.86 5.43 -14.04
C PHE A 10 9.69 5.43 -15.57
N LEU A 11 10.37 4.52 -16.27
CA LEU A 11 10.28 4.41 -17.73
C LEU A 11 9.02 3.67 -18.21
N PHE A 12 8.23 3.12 -17.28
CA PHE A 12 7.10 2.25 -17.59
C PHE A 12 5.82 2.72 -16.91
N ARG A 13 4.69 2.57 -17.60
CA ARG A 13 3.37 2.53 -16.98
C ARG A 13 3.02 1.07 -16.72
N LEU A 14 2.90 0.70 -15.46
CA LEU A 14 2.69 -0.69 -15.05
C LEU A 14 1.24 -0.91 -14.63
N ALA A 15 0.67 -2.03 -15.06
CA ALA A 15 -0.63 -2.50 -14.62
C ALA A 15 -0.49 -3.97 -14.22
N VAL A 16 -1.02 -4.34 -13.06
CA VAL A 16 -1.02 -5.72 -12.58
C VAL A 16 -2.43 -6.16 -12.24
N PRO A 17 -2.76 -7.46 -12.39
CA PRO A 17 -4.09 -7.95 -12.07
C PRO A 17 -4.43 -7.73 -10.59
N CYS A 18 -5.54 -7.02 -10.32
CA CYS A 18 -6.19 -7.06 -9.03
C CYS A 18 -7.31 -8.11 -9.09
N ARG A 19 -7.16 -9.21 -8.36
CA ARG A 19 -8.05 -10.36 -8.49
C ARG A 19 -9.34 -10.19 -7.67
N HIS A 20 -10.43 -10.72 -8.20
CA HIS A 20 -11.69 -10.79 -7.47
C HIS A 20 -11.57 -11.75 -6.27
N TYR A 21 -12.04 -11.32 -5.10
CA TYR A 21 -12.07 -12.08 -3.85
C TYR A 21 -13.49 -12.58 -3.57
N SER A 22 -13.68 -13.90 -3.63
CA SER A 22 -15.00 -14.54 -3.44
C SER A 22 -15.41 -14.71 -1.97
N GLY A 23 -14.52 -14.45 -1.02
CA GLY A 23 -14.82 -14.57 0.41
C GLY A 23 -15.52 -13.34 0.99
N THR A 24 -15.66 -13.33 2.31
CA THR A 24 -16.33 -12.28 3.07
C THR A 24 -15.46 -11.80 4.23
N TRP A 25 -15.70 -10.59 4.72
CA TRP A 25 -15.02 -10.06 5.91
C TRP A 25 -15.39 -10.87 7.16
N ALA A 26 -14.40 -11.43 7.86
CA ALA A 26 -14.57 -12.10 9.14
C ALA A 26 -14.19 -11.16 10.30
N PRO A 27 -14.51 -11.50 11.56
CA PRO A 27 -14.10 -10.70 12.73
C PRO A 27 -12.58 -10.49 12.82
N THR A 28 -11.79 -11.44 12.32
CA THR A 28 -10.32 -11.37 12.24
C THR A 28 -9.82 -10.66 10.97
N GLY A 29 -10.71 -10.15 10.13
CA GLY A 29 -10.41 -9.54 8.84
C GLY A 29 -10.56 -10.53 7.68
N VAL A 30 -9.75 -10.33 6.64
CA VAL A 30 -9.69 -11.18 5.45
C VAL A 30 -8.29 -11.74 5.32
N GLU A 31 -8.17 -13.03 5.05
CA GLU A 31 -6.92 -13.65 4.63
C GLU A 31 -6.93 -13.88 3.12
N LEU A 32 -6.07 -13.14 2.42
CA LEU A 32 -5.84 -13.32 0.99
C LEU A 32 -4.72 -14.33 0.81
N ASP A 33 -4.93 -15.35 -0.03
CA ASP A 33 -3.88 -16.34 -0.37
C ASP A 33 -2.81 -15.77 -1.33
N GLU A 34 -1.85 -16.60 -1.72
CA GLU A 34 -0.71 -16.21 -2.56
C GLU A 34 -1.11 -15.67 -3.95
N ARG A 35 -2.30 -16.00 -4.45
CA ARG A 35 -2.77 -15.52 -5.77
C ARG A 35 -3.02 -14.02 -5.79
N TYR A 36 -3.21 -13.42 -4.61
CA TYR A 36 -3.45 -11.99 -4.43
C TYR A 36 -2.18 -11.20 -4.15
N ILE A 37 -0.99 -11.83 -4.14
CA ILE A 37 0.28 -11.14 -3.94
C ILE A 37 0.52 -10.13 -5.07
N MET A 38 0.90 -8.92 -4.67
CA MET A 38 1.28 -7.83 -5.55
C MET A 38 2.78 -7.84 -5.82
N THR A 39 3.16 -7.55 -7.06
CA THR A 39 4.57 -7.42 -7.45
C THR A 39 5.21 -6.19 -6.79
N SER A 40 6.36 -6.39 -6.14
CA SER A 40 7.16 -5.28 -5.62
C SER A 40 8.05 -4.71 -6.73
N PHE A 41 7.59 -3.68 -7.43
CA PHE A 41 8.39 -3.08 -8.51
C PHE A 41 9.69 -2.43 -8.02
N HIS A 42 9.77 -2.04 -6.75
CA HIS A 42 11.02 -1.59 -6.18
C HIS A 42 12.07 -2.71 -6.15
N ALA A 43 11.67 -3.93 -5.75
CA ALA A 43 12.57 -5.08 -5.77
C ALA A 43 12.86 -5.58 -7.19
N GLU A 44 11.81 -5.74 -8.00
CA GLU A 44 11.93 -6.39 -9.31
C GLU A 44 12.54 -5.50 -10.40
N LEU A 45 12.28 -4.18 -10.38
CA LEU A 45 12.74 -3.26 -11.43
C LEU A 45 13.83 -2.30 -10.97
N ASN A 46 13.79 -1.87 -9.71
CA ASN A 46 14.76 -0.89 -9.18
C ASN A 46 15.91 -1.56 -8.42
N GLN A 47 15.98 -2.89 -8.37
CA GLN A 47 17.01 -3.67 -7.66
C GLN A 47 17.09 -3.33 -6.15
N GLY A 48 15.98 -2.86 -5.58
CA GLY A 48 15.88 -2.52 -4.17
C GLY A 48 15.57 -3.74 -3.29
N PRO A 49 15.68 -3.61 -1.96
CA PRO A 49 15.27 -4.68 -1.06
C PRO A 49 13.76 -4.90 -1.08
N ARG A 50 13.35 -6.16 -0.97
CA ARG A 50 11.96 -6.51 -0.68
C ARG A 50 11.72 -6.35 0.83
N PHE A 51 11.03 -5.29 1.21
CA PHE A 51 10.75 -4.98 2.63
C PHE A 51 9.31 -5.33 3.08
N ALA A 52 8.42 -5.60 2.12
CA ALA A 52 7.02 -5.84 2.36
C ALA A 52 6.46 -6.93 1.43
N GLU A 53 5.51 -7.69 1.95
CA GLU A 53 4.58 -8.50 1.17
C GLU A 53 3.20 -7.84 1.23
N LEU A 54 2.69 -7.44 0.07
CA LEU A 54 1.39 -6.82 -0.09
C LEU A 54 0.49 -7.78 -0.85
N ARG A 55 -0.71 -8.04 -0.33
CA ARG A 55 -1.77 -8.78 -1.00
C ARG A 55 -2.98 -7.87 -1.20
N LEU A 56 -3.56 -7.90 -2.39
CA LEU A 56 -4.68 -7.04 -2.78
C LEU A 56 -5.76 -7.84 -3.51
N GLY A 57 -6.99 -7.76 -3.04
CA GLY A 57 -8.16 -8.34 -3.69
C GLY A 57 -9.33 -7.36 -3.68
N TRP A 58 -10.34 -7.62 -4.52
CA TRP A 58 -11.55 -6.78 -4.58
C TRP A 58 -12.81 -7.61 -4.74
N ASN A 59 -13.95 -7.10 -4.29
CA ASN A 59 -15.27 -7.58 -4.69
C ASN A 59 -16.28 -6.43 -4.65
N ALA A 60 -17.57 -6.73 -4.80
CA ALA A 60 -18.64 -5.73 -4.78
C ALA A 60 -18.78 -4.96 -3.44
N LYS A 61 -18.17 -5.44 -2.35
CA LYS A 61 -18.16 -4.76 -1.04
C LYS A 61 -16.97 -3.84 -0.85
N GLY A 62 -15.89 -4.01 -1.62
CA GLY A 62 -14.73 -3.13 -1.56
C GLY A 62 -13.41 -3.79 -1.92
N ILE A 63 -12.34 -3.17 -1.43
CA ILE A 63 -10.95 -3.59 -1.63
C ILE A 63 -10.42 -4.13 -0.31
N TYR A 64 -9.71 -5.26 -0.38
CA TYR A 64 -9.10 -5.94 0.75
C TYR A 64 -7.59 -5.90 0.61
N VAL A 65 -6.92 -5.58 1.72
CA VAL A 65 -5.47 -5.47 1.76
C VAL A 65 -4.93 -6.28 2.92
N ASN A 66 -3.94 -7.12 2.67
CA ASN A 66 -3.05 -7.64 3.71
C ASN A 66 -1.64 -7.12 3.44
N LEU A 67 -1.04 -6.47 4.43
CA LEU A 67 0.35 -6.02 4.37
C LEU A 67 1.10 -6.71 5.50
N ARG A 68 2.21 -7.37 5.15
CA ARG A 68 3.15 -7.93 6.11
C ARG A 68 4.52 -7.34 5.87
N THR A 69 5.08 -6.71 6.89
CA THR A 69 6.46 -6.24 6.92
C THR A 69 7.21 -7.02 8.01
N THR A 70 8.46 -7.39 7.73
CA THR A 70 9.28 -8.20 8.65
C THR A 70 10.71 -7.68 8.66
N GLY A 71 11.48 -8.03 9.69
CA GLY A 71 12.92 -7.71 9.75
C GLY A 71 13.24 -6.25 10.09
N LYS A 72 12.23 -5.46 10.50
CA LYS A 72 12.45 -4.10 11.00
C LYS A 72 13.23 -4.17 12.33
N GLN A 73 14.36 -3.48 12.39
CA GLN A 73 15.26 -3.47 13.57
C GLN A 73 14.85 -2.44 14.63
N GLN A 74 14.05 -1.45 14.23
CA GLN A 74 13.56 -0.39 15.10
C GLN A 74 12.06 -0.52 15.27
N THR A 75 11.53 0.00 16.37
CA THR A 75 10.08 0.12 16.57
C THR A 75 9.46 0.94 15.44
N PRO A 76 8.21 0.64 15.02
CA PRO A 76 7.48 1.48 14.08
C PRO A 76 7.50 2.96 14.50
N TRP A 77 7.82 3.82 13.54
CA TRP A 77 7.84 5.25 13.71
C TRP A 77 6.59 5.84 13.07
N CYS A 78 5.60 6.18 13.91
CA CYS A 78 4.30 6.66 13.47
C CYS A 78 4.01 8.02 14.12
N ARG A 79 3.79 9.05 13.29
CA ARG A 79 3.47 10.42 13.70
C ARG A 79 2.30 10.93 12.87
N ASP A 80 1.18 11.20 13.52
CA ASP A 80 -0.01 11.86 12.96
C ASP A 80 0.31 13.21 12.27
N THR A 81 1.28 13.94 12.80
CA THR A 81 1.78 15.21 12.23
C THR A 81 2.75 15.03 11.08
N ARG A 82 3.24 13.81 10.82
CA ARG A 82 4.18 13.46 9.74
C ARG A 82 3.80 12.12 9.11
N ILE A 83 2.56 12.03 8.66
CA ILE A 83 2.00 10.79 8.09
C ILE A 83 2.81 10.29 6.88
N ASP A 84 3.33 11.20 6.06
CA ASP A 84 4.10 10.84 4.85
C ASP A 84 5.49 10.25 5.16
N ASP A 85 6.07 10.63 6.30
CA ASP A 85 7.37 10.09 6.74
C ASP A 85 7.20 8.84 7.62
N SER A 86 5.98 8.56 8.07
CA SER A 86 5.69 7.48 9.01
C SER A 86 5.78 6.11 8.36
N ASP A 87 6.13 5.10 9.15
CA ASP A 87 5.89 3.72 8.77
C ASP A 87 4.38 3.52 8.56
N GLY A 88 4.00 3.04 7.38
CA GLY A 88 2.59 2.83 7.08
C GLY A 88 2.33 2.37 5.65
N LEU A 89 1.05 2.17 5.37
CA LEU A 89 0.52 1.90 4.04
C LEU A 89 -0.30 3.10 3.59
N THR A 90 0.05 3.67 2.44
CA THR A 90 -0.80 4.63 1.74
C THR A 90 -1.48 3.96 0.56
N LEU A 91 -2.82 3.95 0.55
CA LEU A 91 -3.63 3.53 -0.59
C LEU A 91 -4.16 4.77 -1.31
N LEU A 92 -3.84 4.88 -2.59
CA LEU A 92 -4.35 5.90 -3.50
C LEU A 92 -5.33 5.25 -4.46
N LEU A 93 -6.61 5.65 -4.40
CA LEU A 93 -7.68 5.09 -5.22
C LEU A 93 -8.27 6.19 -6.12
N ASP A 94 -8.28 5.96 -7.42
CA ASP A 94 -9.06 6.73 -8.38
C ASP A 94 -10.25 5.87 -8.85
N THR A 95 -11.47 6.29 -8.49
CA THR A 95 -12.71 5.57 -8.80
C THR A 95 -13.31 5.91 -10.16
N ARG A 96 -12.78 6.91 -10.86
CA ARG A 96 -13.26 7.34 -12.19
C ARG A 96 -12.30 6.99 -13.32
N ASN A 97 -11.01 6.81 -13.00
CA ASN A 97 -9.93 6.52 -13.95
C ASN A 97 -9.94 7.44 -15.17
N VAL A 98 -9.72 8.75 -14.95
CA VAL A 98 -9.59 9.74 -16.03
C VAL A 98 -8.14 10.23 -16.07
N PRO A 99 -7.28 9.64 -16.91
CA PRO A 99 -5.83 9.84 -16.83
C PRO A 99 -5.36 11.25 -17.21
N ASP A 100 -6.18 12.03 -17.90
CA ASP A 100 -5.84 13.39 -18.37
C ASP A 100 -6.15 14.49 -17.33
N ILE A 101 -6.66 14.10 -16.15
CA ILE A 101 -6.89 15.03 -15.05
C ILE A 101 -5.64 15.07 -14.15
N HIS A 102 -4.98 16.22 -14.10
CA HIS A 102 -3.77 16.42 -13.30
C HIS A 102 -4.02 16.83 -11.84
N ARG A 103 -5.28 17.09 -11.45
CA ARG A 103 -5.67 17.51 -10.09
C ARG A 103 -6.61 16.48 -9.45
N ALA A 104 -6.25 16.02 -8.26
CA ALA A 104 -7.14 15.16 -7.47
C ALA A 104 -8.52 15.82 -7.27
N GLY A 105 -9.57 15.06 -7.53
CA GLY A 105 -10.97 15.47 -7.34
C GLY A 105 -11.70 14.57 -6.35
N ARG A 106 -13.03 14.69 -6.29
CA ARG A 106 -13.89 13.88 -5.38
C ARG A 106 -13.83 12.36 -5.59
N PHE A 107 -13.23 11.91 -6.70
CA PHE A 107 -13.06 10.50 -7.06
C PHE A 107 -11.70 9.94 -6.65
N CYS A 108 -10.79 10.81 -6.20
CA CYS A 108 -9.45 10.46 -5.75
C CYS A 108 -9.47 10.37 -4.22
N HIS A 109 -9.14 9.20 -3.69
CA HIS A 109 -9.13 8.94 -2.25
C HIS A 109 -7.73 8.55 -1.82
N ARG A 110 -7.30 9.09 -0.68
CA ARG A 110 -6.08 8.70 0.00
C ARG A 110 -6.45 8.14 1.35
N TYR A 111 -6.12 6.87 1.58
CA TYR A 111 -6.24 6.23 2.89
C TYR A 111 -4.84 5.92 3.41
N VAL A 112 -4.61 6.18 4.69
CA VAL A 112 -3.33 5.92 5.33
C VAL A 112 -3.56 5.03 6.54
N PHE A 113 -2.82 3.93 6.61
CA PHE A 113 -2.87 2.96 7.69
C PHE A 113 -1.51 2.92 8.37
N LEU A 114 -1.47 3.29 9.64
CA LEU A 114 -0.27 3.22 10.46
C LEU A 114 -0.31 1.92 11.29
N PRO A 115 0.83 1.26 11.52
CA PRO A 115 0.92 0.07 12.38
C PRO A 115 0.73 0.41 13.87
N GLN A 116 0.73 1.69 14.24
CA GLN A 116 0.47 2.21 15.57
C GLN A 116 -0.51 3.38 15.49
N GLY A 117 -1.38 3.50 16.49
CA GLY A 117 -2.33 4.59 16.62
C GLY A 117 -1.71 5.87 17.19
N ALA A 118 -2.56 6.86 17.45
CA ALA A 118 -2.24 8.11 18.12
C ALA A 118 -2.30 7.99 19.66
N GLY A 119 -2.13 9.12 20.34
CA GLY A 119 -2.27 9.24 21.78
C GLY A 119 -1.05 8.72 22.56
N ARG A 120 -1.11 8.83 23.89
CA ARG A 120 0.01 8.49 24.78
C ARG A 120 0.40 7.01 24.73
N LEU A 121 -0.58 6.14 24.44
CA LEU A 121 -0.41 4.69 24.40
C LEU A 121 -0.38 4.13 22.97
N LEU A 122 -0.45 5.00 21.94
CA LEU A 122 -0.39 4.61 20.53
C LEU A 122 -1.49 3.63 20.10
N ASN A 123 -2.66 3.74 20.73
CA ASN A 123 -3.82 2.88 20.50
C ASN A 123 -5.09 3.67 20.15
N ASP A 124 -5.00 5.00 20.06
CA ASP A 124 -6.11 5.83 19.59
C ASP A 124 -6.11 5.87 18.04
N PRO A 125 -7.26 6.02 17.38
CA PRO A 125 -7.29 6.30 15.95
C PRO A 125 -6.54 7.59 15.59
N VAL A 126 -5.87 7.59 14.43
CA VAL A 126 -5.19 8.76 13.83
C VAL A 126 -6.16 9.51 12.93
#